data_AF-A0A2A4J3K3-F1
#
_entry.id   AF-A0A2A4J3K3-F1
#
_cell.length_a   1.000
_cell.length_b   1.000
_cell.length_c   1.000
_cell.angle_alpha   90.00
_cell.angle_beta   90.00
_cell.angle_gamma   90.00
#
_symmetry.space_group_name_H-M   'P 1'
#
loop_
_entity.id
_entity.type
_entity.pdbx_description
1 polymer ?
#
loop_
_entity_poly.entity_id
_entity_poly.type
_entity_poly.pdbx_seq_one_letter_code
_entity_poly.pdbx_strand_id
1 'polypeptide(L)'
;MRSILFLIFIVKLTVEAKDGNCGVIPITSWGGSPLLREETLVNPVDIVVIQHTVVPECVSDEDCEKAANGIRSYHIDKRGFTDIGQS
;
A
#
# COMPACT_ATOMS: atom_id res chain seq x y z
N MET A 1 8.00 43.63 14.84
CA MET A 1 6.78 43.17 14.16
C MET A 1 7.03 42.68 12.72
N ARG A 2 7.64 43.48 11.83
CA ARG A 2 7.98 43.06 10.45
C ARG A 2 8.90 41.83 10.38
N SER A 3 9.92 41.75 11.23
CA SER A 3 10.86 40.63 11.25
C SER A 3 10.23 39.32 11.76
N ILE A 4 9.25 39.40 12.68
CA ILE A 4 8.49 38.25 13.19
C ILE A 4 7.55 37.70 12.11
N LEU A 5 6.86 38.58 11.37
CA LEU A 5 6.03 38.19 10.22
C LEU A 5 6.85 37.50 9.12
N PHE A 6 8.07 37.98 8.88
CA PHE A 6 8.99 37.39 7.92
C PHE A 6 9.44 35.98 8.35
N LEU A 7 9.77 35.80 9.63
CA LEU A 7 10.09 34.50 10.22
C LEU A 7 8.93 33.50 10.13
N ILE A 8 7.70 33.93 10.43
CA ILE A 8 6.50 33.07 10.31
C ILE A 8 6.28 32.64 8.85
N PHE A 9 6.52 33.54 7.89
CA PHE A 9 6.39 33.23 6.46
C PHE A 9 7.44 32.22 5.99
N ILE A 10 8.69 32.34 6.45
CA ILE A 10 9.77 31.38 6.16
C ILE A 10 9.44 30.01 6.76
N VAL A 11 8.97 29.94 8.01
CA VAL A 11 8.60 28.66 8.66
C VAL A 11 7.49 27.94 7.88
N LYS A 12 6.48 28.66 7.34
CA LYS A 12 5.44 28.05 6.51
C LYS A 12 5.94 27.53 5.15
N LEU A 13 6.97 28.14 4.57
CA LEU A 13 7.57 27.71 3.30
C LEU A 13 8.48 26.49 3.46
N THR A 14 9.05 26.27 4.65
CA THR A 14 9.95 25.14 4.94
C THR A 14 9.26 23.89 5.46
N VAL A 15 7.96 23.95 5.78
CA VAL A 15 7.18 22.75 6.11
C VAL A 15 6.80 22.09 4.79
N GLU A 16 7.65 21.17 4.33
CA GLU A 16 7.24 20.16 3.37
C GLU A 16 6.17 19.33 4.08
N ALA A 17 4.91 19.50 3.69
CA ALA A 17 3.88 18.55 4.07
C ALA A 17 4.28 17.25 3.36
N LYS A 18 4.83 16.28 4.11
CA LYS A 18 5.06 14.93 3.62
C LYS A 18 3.74 14.45 3.03
N ASP A 19 3.69 14.38 1.72
CA ASP A 19 2.54 13.88 0.99
C ASP A 19 2.18 12.51 1.57
N GLY A 20 0.89 12.25 1.78
CA GLY A 20 0.38 10.95 2.24
C GLY A 20 0.62 9.82 1.23
N ASN A 21 1.32 10.12 0.14
CA ASN A 21 1.78 9.19 -0.87
C ASN A 21 2.83 8.22 -0.32
N CYS A 22 2.37 7.05 0.12
CA CYS A 22 3.21 5.94 0.56
C CYS A 22 3.88 5.16 -0.59
N GLY A 23 3.77 5.62 -1.84
CA GLY A 23 4.34 4.90 -2.99
C GLY A 23 3.71 3.52 -3.22
N VAL A 24 2.41 3.38 -2.98
CA VAL A 24 1.69 2.11 -3.13
C VAL A 24 1.72 1.66 -4.59
N ILE A 25 2.21 0.44 -4.85
CA ILE A 25 2.28 -0.15 -6.18
C ILE A 25 0.93 -0.79 -6.52
N PRO A 26 0.28 -0.44 -7.65
CA PRO A 26 -1.05 -0.96 -7.99
C PRO A 26 -1.00 -2.46 -8.32
N ILE A 27 -2.09 -3.17 -8.01
CA ILE A 27 -2.22 -4.62 -8.29
C ILE A 27 -2.02 -4.97 -9.77
N THR A 28 -2.33 -4.05 -10.69
CA THR A 28 -2.11 -4.25 -12.11
C THR A 28 -0.63 -4.33 -12.47
N SER A 29 0.27 -3.77 -11.67
CA SER A 29 1.72 -3.84 -11.88
C SER A 29 2.33 -5.16 -11.46
N TRP A 30 1.97 -5.71 -10.29
CA TRP A 30 2.56 -6.95 -9.77
C TRP A 30 1.69 -8.20 -9.94
N GLY A 31 0.37 -8.03 -10.01
CA GLY A 31 -0.61 -9.11 -10.07
C GLY A 31 -1.06 -9.46 -11.49
N GLY A 32 -0.65 -8.70 -12.51
CA GLY A 32 -0.97 -8.95 -13.92
C GLY A 32 -2.44 -8.80 -14.32
N SER A 33 -3.33 -8.49 -13.38
CA SER A 33 -4.75 -8.24 -13.64
C SER A 33 -5.34 -7.29 -12.59
N PRO A 34 -6.51 -6.66 -12.87
CA PRO A 34 -7.21 -5.84 -11.89
C PRO A 34 -7.63 -6.63 -10.63
N LEU A 35 -8.01 -5.90 -9.59
CA LEU A 35 -8.61 -6.45 -8.38
C LEU A 35 -9.91 -7.19 -8.73
N LEU A 36 -10.08 -8.40 -8.16
CA LEU A 36 -11.24 -9.26 -8.39
C LEU A 36 -12.30 -9.13 -7.28
N ARG A 37 -12.01 -8.36 -6.22
CA ARG A 37 -12.99 -8.04 -5.16
C ARG A 37 -13.98 -6.98 -5.66
N GLU A 38 -15.26 -7.24 -5.45
CA GLU A 38 -16.35 -6.33 -5.82
C GLU A 38 -16.86 -5.48 -4.65
N GLU A 39 -16.73 -6.00 -3.41
CA GLU A 39 -17.24 -5.35 -2.21
C GLU A 39 -16.23 -4.37 -1.61
N THR A 40 -16.67 -3.14 -1.38
CA THR A 40 -15.89 -2.12 -0.68
C THR A 40 -16.22 -2.12 0.81
N LEU A 41 -15.20 -1.93 1.65
CA LEU A 41 -15.40 -1.78 3.09
C LEU A 41 -16.00 -0.40 3.41
N VAL A 42 -16.82 -0.34 4.46
CA VAL A 42 -17.33 0.93 4.99
C VAL A 42 -16.17 1.72 5.57
N ASN A 43 -16.07 3.00 5.20
CA ASN A 43 -15.04 3.89 5.71
C ASN A 43 -15.58 4.76 6.86
N PRO A 44 -14.76 5.06 7.89
CA PRO A 44 -13.39 4.58 8.08
C PRO A 44 -13.35 3.10 8.53
N VAL A 45 -12.25 2.41 8.22
CA VAL A 45 -12.01 1.06 8.75
C VAL A 45 -11.38 1.18 10.14
N ASP A 46 -12.04 0.61 11.16
CA ASP A 46 -11.65 0.79 12.58
C ASP A 46 -10.55 -0.19 13.05
N ILE A 47 -10.27 -1.26 12.29
CA ILE A 47 -9.36 -2.34 12.70
C ILE A 47 -8.30 -2.58 11.62
N VAL A 48 -7.03 -2.62 12.04
CA VAL A 48 -5.89 -3.03 11.21
C VAL A 48 -5.33 -4.34 11.76
N VAL A 49 -5.26 -5.38 10.91
CA VAL A 49 -4.70 -6.69 11.28
C VAL A 49 -3.32 -6.85 10.64
N ILE A 50 -2.27 -6.91 11.46
CA ILE A 50 -0.88 -7.08 11.00
C ILE A 50 -0.58 -8.58 10.84
N GLN A 51 -0.10 -8.96 9.66
CA GLN A 51 0.16 -10.36 9.30
C GLN A 51 1.54 -10.51 8.64
N HIS A 52 2.16 -11.67 8.84
CA HIS A 52 3.32 -12.11 8.06
C HIS A 52 2.87 -13.12 7.00
N THR A 53 3.60 -13.23 5.90
CA THR A 53 3.22 -14.06 4.74
C THR A 53 3.68 -15.52 4.84
N VAL A 54 4.67 -15.83 5.69
CA VAL A 54 5.29 -17.17 5.79
C VAL A 54 5.89 -17.66 4.46
N VAL A 55 6.21 -16.73 3.55
CA VAL A 55 7.06 -17.00 2.38
C VAL A 55 8.45 -16.41 2.63
N PRO A 56 9.49 -16.84 1.90
CA PRO A 56 10.79 -16.19 1.96
C PRO A 56 10.69 -14.67 1.74
N GLU A 57 11.52 -13.92 2.44
CA GLU A 57 11.61 -12.46 2.27
C GLU A 57 12.05 -12.13 0.84
N CYS A 58 11.58 -10.98 0.34
CA CYS A 58 11.96 -10.42 -0.96
C CYS A 58 12.60 -9.04 -0.73
N VAL A 59 13.60 -8.69 -1.55
CA VAL A 59 14.39 -7.46 -1.38
C VAL A 59 14.54 -6.64 -2.66
N SER A 60 14.09 -7.17 -3.80
CA SER A 60 14.06 -6.49 -5.09
C SER A 60 12.63 -6.44 -5.62
N ASP A 61 12.33 -5.47 -6.49
CA ASP A 61 11.01 -5.35 -7.10
C ASP A 61 10.61 -6.63 -7.84
N GLU A 62 11.54 -7.23 -8.57
CA GLU A 62 11.31 -8.48 -9.31
C GLU A 62 10.99 -9.66 -8.38
N ASP A 63 11.72 -9.80 -7.26
CA ASP A 63 11.46 -10.86 -6.29
C ASP A 63 10.14 -10.66 -5.56
N CYS A 64 9.82 -9.41 -5.20
CA CYS A 64 8.58 -9.08 -4.50
C CYS A 64 7.35 -9.20 -5.40
N GLU A 65 7.47 -8.83 -6.67
CA GLU A 65 6.42 -9.08 -7.67
C GLU A 65 6.12 -10.57 -7.78
N LYS A 66 7.16 -11.41 -7.94
CA LYS A 66 7.00 -12.87 -8.00
C LYS A 66 6.36 -13.43 -6.73
N ALA A 67 6.79 -12.98 -5.56
CA ALA A 67 6.26 -13.42 -4.28
C ALA A 67 4.78 -13.02 -4.10
N ALA A 68 4.44 -11.75 -4.35
CA ALA A 68 3.07 -11.24 -4.22
C ALA A 68 2.12 -11.91 -5.21
N ASN A 69 2.55 -12.09 -6.46
CA ASN A 69 1.78 -12.79 -7.49
C ASN A 69 1.57 -14.26 -7.11
N GLY A 70 2.62 -14.96 -6.66
CA GLY A 70 2.52 -16.35 -6.21
C GLY A 70 1.56 -16.54 -5.03
N ILE A 71 1.57 -15.62 -4.06
CA ILE A 71 0.60 -15.62 -2.95
C ILE A 71 -0.83 -15.44 -3.48
N ARG A 72 -1.04 -14.48 -4.39
CA ARG A 72 -2.35 -14.22 -5.02
C ARG A 72 -2.86 -15.45 -5.76
N SER A 73 -2.06 -16.05 -6.63
CA SER A 73 -2.44 -17.27 -7.37
C SER A 73 -2.74 -18.43 -6.44
N TYR A 74 -1.95 -18.63 -5.37
CA TYR A 74 -2.23 -19.68 -4.40
C TYR A 74 -3.56 -19.46 -3.67
N HIS A 75 -3.87 -18.23 -3.27
CA HIS A 75 -5.14 -17.89 -2.63
C HIS A 75 -6.34 -18.15 -3.55
N ILE A 76 -6.27 -17.73 -4.82
CA ILE A 76 -7.34 -17.93 -5.79
C ILE A 76 -7.46 -19.42 -6.15
N ASP A 77 -6.39 -20.01 -6.67
CA ASP A 77 -6.44 -21.33 -7.32
C ASP A 77 -6.50 -22.49 -6.32
N LYS A 78 -5.99 -22.30 -5.09
CA LYS A 78 -5.85 -23.39 -4.10
C LYS A 78 -6.65 -23.18 -2.83
N ARG A 79 -6.97 -21.93 -2.45
CA ARG A 79 -7.74 -21.63 -1.23
C ARG A 79 -9.17 -21.17 -1.51
N GLY A 80 -9.54 -20.95 -2.78
CA GLY A 80 -10.88 -20.53 -3.16
C GLY A 80 -11.21 -19.10 -2.72
N PHE A 81 -10.19 -18.25 -2.53
CA PHE A 81 -10.41 -16.83 -2.26
C PHE A 81 -10.77 -16.10 -3.57
N THR A 82 -11.52 -15.01 -3.46
CA THR A 82 -11.84 -14.16 -4.62
C THR A 82 -10.59 -13.46 -5.17
N ASP A 83 -9.65 -13.09 -4.31
CA ASP A 83 -8.37 -12.48 -4.68
C ASP A 83 -7.31 -12.82 -3.60
N ILE A 84 -6.15 -12.16 -3.58
CA ILE A 84 -5.20 -12.20 -2.47
C ILE A 84 -5.92 -11.95 -1.14
N GLY A 85 -5.49 -12.56 -0.03
CA GLY A 85 -6.17 -12.39 1.26
C GLY A 85 -5.90 -11.05 1.95
N GLN A 86 -4.73 -10.46 1.66
CA GLN A 86 -4.25 -9.22 2.25
C GLN A 86 -4.83 -7.98 1.54
N SER A 87 -5.08 -6.89 2.27
CA SER A 87 -5.67 -5.66 1.76
C SER A 87 -4.74 -4.89 0.83
#